data_AF-A0A8D5FUY0-F1
#
_entry.id   AF-A0A8D5FUY0-F1
#
_cell.length_a   1.000
_cell.length_b   1.000
_cell.length_c   1.000
_cell.angle_alpha   90.00
_cell.angle_beta   90.00
_cell.angle_gamma   90.00
#
_symmetry.space_group_name_H-M   'P 1'
#
loop_
_entity.id
_entity.type
_entity.pdbx_description
1 polymer ?
#
loop_
_entity_poly.entity_id
_entity_poly.type
_entity_poly.pdbx_seq_one_letter_code
_entity_poly.pdbx_strand_id
1 'polypeptide(L)'
;MLNMTKISLMKKIFLLATSFIFFLAGINIYQYLKIKTEIAPTLISEISNVELGEIRVFFASITEQLNIVREWGANGALHYENIHDLNKLFFPLLENKTIINSLVLANSMGDEYFLYKDGQRTITRYSHDLKSTPRTLHFAEWQTVDKELKTWKKTDDYDPRQMSWFFTPDKKNRIHITPVRTFIYSKEKGVTTSVSWKHNGSQVYSVFGLNIPLANIEKFLSIRNKKYSGIVFLINSSENTYISSNSDEISQKNELLDILIHKWNDSGQPRNQVVQFLKGKQPWLASLQPLNTDHPNFWLGVAAPEKQFMSQINAKLFQIDFFDLLIALAGTGLVYLLFMKTHQRKKKNKTPIVRLNEAINRGEGPEIEFKSTVRFNLKTDKNGKEIELAWLKTVVAFLNTRGGTLLIGVNDNGELTGLEKDNFENRDKCLLHVKNLINHHIGAEFSRFIETTLVEIEDKEALLIECSPASTPIFLHIGKNEEFYVRSGPSSAKLTPSQTVRYVTQDHTIDLSGD
;
A
#
# COMPACT_ATOMS: atom_id res chain seq x y z
N MET A 1 -49.06 5.58 22.65
CA MET A 1 -47.88 4.91 23.24
C MET A 1 -46.80 4.49 22.23
N LEU A 2 -47.12 4.22 20.95
CA LEU A 2 -46.14 3.77 19.93
C LEU A 2 -45.07 4.80 19.48
N ASN A 3 -45.32 6.11 19.59
CA ASN A 3 -44.34 7.12 19.16
C ASN A 3 -43.17 7.30 20.14
N MET A 4 -43.39 7.07 21.44
CA MET A 4 -42.34 7.24 22.46
C MET A 4 -41.26 6.15 22.39
N THR A 5 -41.61 4.93 22.00
CA THR A 5 -40.65 3.82 21.86
C THR A 5 -39.77 3.95 20.62
N LYS A 6 -40.28 4.52 19.52
CA LYS A 6 -39.49 4.84 18.31
C LYS A 6 -38.41 5.89 18.57
N ILE A 7 -38.76 6.96 19.30
CA ILE A 7 -37.83 8.03 19.69
C ILE A 7 -36.74 7.49 20.63
N SER A 8 -37.10 6.60 21.56
CA SER A 8 -36.16 5.92 22.46
C SER A 8 -35.13 5.07 21.71
N LEU A 9 -35.56 4.31 20.70
CA LEU A 9 -34.67 3.45 19.91
C LEU A 9 -33.70 4.27 19.05
N MET A 10 -34.19 5.32 18.39
CA MET A 10 -33.36 6.23 17.59
C MET A 10 -32.26 6.90 18.43
N LYS A 11 -32.59 7.34 19.65
CA LYS A 11 -31.60 7.91 20.57
C LYS A 11 -30.51 6.91 20.96
N LYS A 12 -30.86 5.64 21.19
CA LYS A 12 -29.89 4.58 21.51
C LYS A 12 -28.95 4.28 20.33
N ILE A 13 -29.48 4.22 19.11
CA ILE A 13 -28.67 4.01 17.89
C ILE A 13 -27.72 5.19 17.69
N PHE A 14 -28.20 6.42 17.86
CA PHE A 14 -27.38 7.61 17.74
C PHE A 14 -26.22 7.61 18.76
N LEU A 15 -26.50 7.28 20.03
CA LEU A 15 -25.48 7.18 21.09
C LEU A 15 -24.43 6.10 20.80
N LEU A 16 -24.85 4.94 20.29
CA LEU A 16 -23.95 3.87 19.86
C LEU A 16 -23.06 4.32 18.69
N ALA A 17 -23.64 4.99 17.69
CA ALA A 17 -22.89 5.50 16.55
C ALA A 17 -21.87 6.58 16.96
N THR A 18 -22.26 7.52 17.84
CA THR A 18 -21.31 8.53 18.35
C THR A 18 -20.21 7.90 19.18
N SER A 19 -20.52 6.97 20.08
CA SER A 19 -19.52 6.25 20.87
C SER A 19 -18.55 5.46 19.98
N PHE A 20 -19.04 4.87 18.89
CA PHE A 20 -18.21 4.13 17.94
C PHE A 20 -17.26 5.07 17.17
N ILE A 21 -17.74 6.25 16.76
CA ILE A 21 -16.90 7.28 16.11
C ILE A 21 -15.79 7.75 17.07
N PHE A 22 -16.11 8.04 18.33
CA PHE A 22 -15.09 8.42 19.33
C PHE A 22 -14.08 7.29 19.58
N PHE A 23 -14.53 6.04 19.59
CA PHE A 23 -13.65 4.88 19.72
C PHE A 23 -12.68 4.75 18.53
N LEU A 24 -13.19 4.89 17.30
CA LEU A 24 -12.36 4.90 16.08
C LEU A 24 -11.37 6.06 16.10
N ALA A 25 -11.81 7.27 16.45
CA ALA A 25 -10.93 8.42 16.58
C ALA A 25 -9.82 8.18 17.63
N GLY A 26 -10.16 7.54 18.75
CA GLY A 26 -9.18 7.15 19.79
C GLY A 26 -8.15 6.15 19.28
N ILE A 27 -8.58 5.11 18.56
CA ILE A 27 -7.68 4.14 17.91
C ILE A 27 -6.77 4.85 16.91
N ASN A 28 -7.33 5.72 16.09
CA ASN A 28 -6.61 6.43 15.06
C ASN A 28 -5.52 7.34 15.64
N ILE A 29 -5.85 8.11 16.70
CA ILE A 29 -4.88 8.91 17.46
C ILE A 29 -3.80 8.03 18.08
N TYR A 30 -4.17 6.90 18.67
CA TYR A 30 -3.18 5.97 19.25
C TYR A 30 -2.23 5.41 18.19
N GLN A 31 -2.78 4.98 17.05
CA GLN A 31 -1.99 4.49 15.93
C GLN A 31 -1.08 5.57 15.36
N TYR A 32 -1.56 6.81 15.22
CA TYR A 32 -0.74 7.97 14.83
C TYR A 32 0.47 8.13 15.73
N LEU A 33 0.25 8.12 17.05
CA LEU A 33 1.32 8.28 18.03
C LEU A 33 2.34 7.13 17.95
N LYS A 34 1.86 5.89 17.83
CA LYS A 34 2.72 4.70 17.72
C LYS A 34 3.51 4.67 16.41
N ILE A 35 2.84 4.93 15.29
CA ILE A 35 3.43 4.98 13.95
C ILE A 35 4.53 6.04 13.88
N LYS A 36 4.28 7.23 14.44
CA LYS A 36 5.28 8.28 14.48
C LYS A 36 6.56 7.83 15.18
N THR A 37 6.44 7.11 16.29
CA THR A 37 7.60 6.63 17.05
C THR A 37 8.37 5.48 16.39
N GLU A 38 7.72 4.65 15.58
CA GLU A 38 8.33 3.44 14.99
C GLU A 38 8.79 3.63 13.53
N ILE A 39 8.09 4.45 12.74
CA ILE A 39 8.34 4.56 11.30
C ILE A 39 9.58 5.39 10.99
N ALA A 40 9.77 6.54 11.64
CA ALA A 40 10.91 7.41 11.32
C ALA A 40 12.27 6.71 11.56
N PRO A 41 12.49 5.96 12.67
CA PRO A 41 13.69 5.13 12.85
C PRO A 41 13.85 4.02 11.79
N THR A 42 12.75 3.44 11.33
CA THR A 42 12.77 2.40 10.28
C THR A 42 13.22 3.00 8.95
N LEU A 43 12.64 4.14 8.55
CA LEU A 43 12.95 4.83 7.30
C LEU A 43 14.41 5.31 7.24
N ILE A 44 14.95 5.90 8.31
CA ILE A 44 16.38 6.30 8.35
C ILE A 44 17.31 5.09 8.24
N SER A 45 16.91 3.94 8.79
CA SER A 45 17.68 2.69 8.70
C SER A 45 17.66 2.12 7.29
N GLU A 46 16.51 2.16 6.60
CA GLU A 46 16.39 1.79 5.18
C GLU A 46 17.27 2.68 4.29
N ILE A 47 17.23 4.00 4.48
CA ILE A 47 18.09 4.95 3.74
C ILE A 47 19.56 4.64 4.03
N SER A 48 19.93 4.42 5.31
CA SER A 48 21.29 4.08 5.70
C SER A 48 21.79 2.80 5.00
N ASN A 49 20.95 1.78 4.89
CA ASN A 49 21.29 0.54 4.17
C ASN A 49 21.52 0.76 2.68
N VAL A 50 20.66 1.56 2.03
CA VAL A 50 20.81 1.91 0.60
C VAL A 50 22.13 2.66 0.37
N GLU A 51 22.42 3.67 1.19
CA GLU A 51 23.65 4.45 1.07
C GLU A 51 24.90 3.64 1.41
N LEU A 52 24.80 2.68 2.34
CA LEU A 52 25.89 1.75 2.64
C LEU A 52 26.24 0.89 1.43
N GLY A 53 25.24 0.37 0.71
CA GLY A 53 25.46 -0.38 -0.52
C GLY A 53 26.21 0.44 -1.57
N GLU A 54 25.83 1.69 -1.75
CA GLU A 54 26.40 2.59 -2.76
C GLU A 54 27.83 3.00 -2.43
N ILE A 55 28.10 3.30 -1.17
CA ILE A 55 29.46 3.57 -0.67
C ILE A 55 30.35 2.33 -0.77
N ARG A 56 29.81 1.14 -0.47
CA ARG A 56 30.56 -0.11 -0.65
C ARG A 56 30.92 -0.35 -2.11
N VAL A 57 30.02 -0.07 -3.06
CA VAL A 57 30.32 -0.16 -4.49
C VAL A 57 31.44 0.81 -4.88
N PHE A 58 31.40 2.05 -4.37
CA PHE A 58 32.48 3.04 -4.59
C PHE A 58 33.84 2.49 -4.14
N PHE A 59 33.95 1.98 -2.91
CA PHE A 59 35.22 1.44 -2.40
C PHE A 59 35.60 0.09 -3.00
N ALA A 60 34.65 -0.76 -3.39
CA ALA A 60 34.91 -2.03 -4.04
C ALA A 60 35.70 -1.86 -5.35
N SER A 61 35.39 -0.79 -6.12
CA SER A 61 36.13 -0.49 -7.35
C SER A 61 37.61 -0.13 -7.13
N ILE A 62 37.94 0.40 -5.95
CA ILE A 62 39.32 0.73 -5.54
C ILE A 62 40.01 -0.54 -5.05
N THR A 63 39.33 -1.32 -4.21
CA THR A 63 39.77 -2.63 -3.74
C THR A 63 40.17 -3.56 -4.89
N GLU A 64 39.35 -3.61 -5.94
CA GLU A 64 39.63 -4.46 -7.10
C GLU A 64 40.92 -4.04 -7.82
N GLN A 65 41.13 -2.75 -8.05
CA GLN A 65 42.36 -2.24 -8.66
C GLN A 65 43.59 -2.55 -7.82
N LEU A 66 43.50 -2.37 -6.49
CA LEU A 66 44.59 -2.72 -5.58
C LEU A 66 44.93 -4.21 -5.69
N ASN A 67 43.93 -5.08 -5.70
CA ASN A 67 44.14 -6.52 -5.80
C ASN A 67 44.75 -6.93 -7.14
N ILE A 68 44.30 -6.35 -8.26
CA ILE A 68 44.91 -6.60 -9.58
C ILE A 68 46.40 -6.25 -9.57
N VAL A 69 46.78 -5.10 -9.01
CA VAL A 69 48.20 -4.70 -8.94
C VAL A 69 48.98 -5.58 -7.96
N ARG A 70 48.37 -6.00 -6.85
CA ARG A 70 48.96 -6.99 -5.94
C ARG A 70 49.28 -8.29 -6.67
N GLU A 71 48.37 -8.80 -7.49
CA GLU A 71 48.58 -10.01 -8.29
C GLU A 71 49.68 -9.82 -9.34
N TRP A 72 49.73 -8.68 -10.04
CA TRP A 72 50.84 -8.36 -10.93
C TRP A 72 52.18 -8.39 -10.19
N GLY A 73 52.23 -7.77 -9.01
CA GLY A 73 53.42 -7.74 -8.18
C GLY A 73 53.83 -9.10 -7.63
N ALA A 74 52.88 -9.92 -7.18
CA ALA A 74 53.14 -11.27 -6.65
C ALA A 74 53.67 -12.22 -7.75
N ASN A 75 53.25 -12.00 -8.99
CA ASN A 75 53.72 -12.73 -10.16
C ASN A 75 55.00 -12.13 -10.79
N GLY A 76 55.58 -11.10 -10.17
CA GLY A 76 56.85 -10.51 -10.62
C GLY A 76 56.76 -9.62 -11.85
N ALA A 77 55.57 -9.14 -12.24
CA ALA A 77 55.37 -8.29 -13.42
C ALA A 77 55.71 -6.80 -13.20
N LEU A 78 56.06 -6.40 -11.97
CA LEU A 78 56.34 -5.00 -11.61
C LEU A 78 57.84 -4.78 -11.43
N HIS A 79 58.49 -4.20 -12.43
CA HIS A 79 59.92 -3.94 -12.44
C HIS A 79 60.22 -2.45 -12.20
N TYR A 80 60.85 -2.14 -11.06
CA TYR A 80 61.18 -0.76 -10.69
C TYR A 80 62.17 -0.10 -11.67
N GLU A 81 63.08 -0.87 -12.26
CA GLU A 81 64.13 -0.37 -13.15
C GLU A 81 63.60 0.12 -14.51
N ASN A 82 62.39 -0.32 -14.91
CA ASN A 82 61.79 0.06 -16.19
C ASN A 82 60.51 0.88 -15.98
N ILE A 83 60.69 2.20 -15.91
CA ILE A 83 59.61 3.18 -15.73
C ILE A 83 58.62 3.12 -16.89
N HIS A 84 59.06 2.84 -18.12
CA HIS A 84 58.15 2.79 -19.28
C HIS A 84 57.17 1.61 -19.17
N ASP A 85 57.61 0.46 -18.67
CA ASP A 85 56.71 -0.69 -18.44
C ASP A 85 55.71 -0.39 -17.33
N LEU A 86 56.16 0.25 -16.25
CA LEU A 86 55.27 0.71 -15.18
C LEU A 86 54.28 1.77 -15.68
N ASN A 87 54.71 2.70 -16.54
CA ASN A 87 53.82 3.69 -17.16
C ASN A 87 52.70 2.99 -17.94
N LYS A 88 53.03 1.98 -18.76
CA LYS A 88 52.06 1.23 -19.56
C LYS A 88 51.02 0.50 -18.71
N LEU A 89 51.40 0.02 -17.53
CA LEU A 89 50.48 -0.62 -16.59
C LEU A 89 49.64 0.39 -15.81
N PHE A 90 50.23 1.51 -15.40
CA PHE A 90 49.64 2.41 -14.40
C PHE A 90 48.95 3.66 -14.96
N PHE A 91 49.34 4.18 -16.13
CA PHE A 91 48.63 5.31 -16.76
C PHE A 91 47.15 4.99 -16.99
N PRO A 92 46.77 3.80 -17.53
CA PRO A 92 45.36 3.45 -17.73
C PRO A 92 44.52 3.44 -16.45
N LEU A 93 45.14 3.17 -15.28
CA LEU A 93 44.45 3.19 -13.99
C LEU A 93 44.02 4.62 -13.59
N LEU A 94 44.78 5.65 -13.98
CA LEU A 94 44.44 7.06 -13.74
C LEU A 94 43.60 7.70 -14.85
N GLU A 95 43.65 7.18 -16.08
CA GLU A 95 42.89 7.74 -17.21
C GLU A 95 41.39 7.50 -17.13
N ASN A 96 40.99 6.34 -16.62
CA ASN A 96 39.59 5.91 -16.63
C ASN A 96 38.82 6.26 -15.36
N LYS A 97 39.45 6.92 -14.37
CA LYS A 97 38.89 7.11 -13.03
C LYS A 97 39.17 8.49 -12.47
N THR A 98 38.11 9.26 -12.25
CA THR A 98 38.17 10.62 -11.68
C THR A 98 38.33 10.66 -10.16
N ILE A 99 38.32 9.51 -9.49
CA ILE A 99 38.31 9.39 -8.02
C ILE A 99 39.72 9.43 -7.42
N ILE A 100 40.71 8.88 -8.12
CA ILE A 100 42.12 8.85 -7.72
C ILE A 100 42.91 9.81 -8.61
N ASN A 101 43.91 10.50 -8.05
CA ASN A 101 44.78 11.40 -8.83
C ASN A 101 46.25 11.02 -8.77
N SER A 102 46.62 10.08 -7.89
CA SER A 102 47.95 9.50 -7.86
C SER A 102 47.96 8.08 -7.33
N LEU A 103 49.02 7.37 -7.70
CA LEU A 103 49.35 6.06 -7.20
C LEU A 103 50.83 5.98 -6.83
N VAL A 104 51.14 5.04 -5.95
CA VAL A 104 52.47 4.81 -5.40
C VAL A 104 52.76 3.34 -5.34
N LEU A 105 54.00 2.97 -5.67
CA LEU A 105 54.53 1.63 -5.57
C LEU A 105 55.91 1.76 -4.91
N ALA A 106 56.13 1.08 -3.80
CA ALA A 106 57.46 1.02 -3.18
C ALA A 106 57.78 -0.35 -2.62
N ASN A 107 59.07 -0.66 -2.49
CA ASN A 107 59.51 -1.90 -1.85
C ASN A 107 60.24 -1.64 -0.52
N SER A 108 60.49 -2.70 0.25
CA SER A 108 61.19 -2.63 1.52
C SER A 108 62.67 -2.22 1.40
N MET A 109 63.24 -2.26 0.20
CA MET A 109 64.58 -1.76 -0.10
C MET A 109 64.60 -0.23 -0.27
N GLY A 110 63.44 0.38 -0.53
CA GLY A 110 63.26 1.81 -0.71
C GLY A 110 63.08 2.24 -2.16
N ASP A 111 63.07 1.32 -3.13
CA ASP A 111 62.75 1.69 -4.51
C ASP A 111 61.31 2.19 -4.59
N GLU A 112 61.09 3.25 -5.35
CA GLU A 112 59.78 3.89 -5.51
C GLU A 112 59.45 4.13 -6.98
N TYR A 113 58.17 3.95 -7.31
CA TYR A 113 57.50 4.58 -8.44
C TYR A 113 56.25 5.31 -7.93
N PHE A 114 56.10 6.58 -8.28
CA PHE A 114 54.96 7.44 -8.00
C PHE A 114 54.45 8.01 -9.32
N LEU A 115 53.14 8.03 -9.50
CA LEU A 115 52.47 8.63 -10.66
C LEU A 115 51.38 9.58 -10.17
N TYR A 116 51.36 10.79 -10.71
CA TYR A 116 50.36 11.82 -10.42
C TYR A 116 49.81 12.41 -11.71
N LYS A 117 48.50 12.65 -11.71
CA LYS A 117 47.80 13.28 -12.82
C LYS A 117 46.94 14.44 -12.31
N ASP A 118 47.13 15.60 -12.93
CA ASP A 118 46.34 16.81 -12.69
C ASP A 118 45.95 17.44 -14.03
N GLY A 119 44.67 17.32 -14.38
CA GLY A 119 44.18 17.68 -15.72
C GLY A 119 44.93 16.93 -16.82
N GLN A 120 45.61 17.68 -17.69
CA GLN A 120 46.42 17.16 -18.80
C GLN A 120 47.88 16.85 -18.39
N ARG A 121 48.28 17.21 -17.16
CA ARG A 121 49.65 17.09 -16.70
C ARG A 121 49.84 15.75 -16.00
N THR A 122 50.74 14.91 -16.51
CA THR A 122 51.11 13.63 -15.91
C THR A 122 52.56 13.64 -15.50
N ILE A 123 52.83 13.28 -14.25
CA ILE A 123 54.16 13.32 -13.66
C ILE A 123 54.46 12.00 -13.00
N THR A 124 55.62 11.43 -13.32
CA THR A 124 56.19 10.33 -12.54
C THR A 124 57.30 10.82 -11.64
N ARG A 125 57.47 10.13 -10.52
CA ARG A 125 58.64 10.22 -9.66
C ARG A 125 59.13 8.81 -9.39
N TYR A 126 60.44 8.60 -9.43
CA TYR A 126 61.04 7.33 -9.04
C TYR A 126 62.35 7.54 -8.27
N SER A 127 62.73 6.55 -7.49
CA SER A 127 64.01 6.48 -6.81
C SER A 127 64.48 5.05 -6.67
N HIS A 128 65.80 4.85 -6.70
CA HIS A 128 66.46 3.55 -6.51
C HIS A 128 67.45 3.60 -5.35
N ASP A 129 67.59 2.48 -4.65
CA ASP A 129 68.60 2.24 -3.60
C ASP A 129 68.81 3.43 -2.63
N LEU A 130 67.85 3.65 -1.74
CA LEU A 130 67.78 4.79 -0.82
C LEU A 130 68.81 4.77 0.35
N LYS A 131 70.00 4.17 0.16
CA LYS A 131 71.06 4.08 1.19
C LYS A 131 71.70 5.42 1.54
N SER A 132 71.62 6.43 0.67
CA SER A 132 72.18 7.77 0.89
C SER A 132 71.11 8.81 1.28
N THR A 133 71.41 9.65 2.26
CA THR A 133 70.62 10.84 2.65
C THR A 133 71.45 12.11 2.46
N PRO A 134 70.95 13.17 1.78
CA PRO A 134 69.63 13.30 1.16
C PRO A 134 69.48 12.45 -0.11
N ARG A 135 68.25 12.06 -0.44
CA ARG A 135 67.95 11.13 -1.53
C ARG A 135 67.72 11.86 -2.83
N THR A 136 68.17 11.28 -3.93
CA THR A 136 67.90 11.83 -5.27
C THR A 136 66.59 11.25 -5.81
N LEU A 137 65.59 12.11 -5.95
CA LEU A 137 64.30 11.81 -6.57
C LEU A 137 64.35 12.23 -8.03
N HIS A 138 64.01 11.32 -8.92
CA HIS A 138 63.96 11.55 -10.36
C HIS A 138 62.51 11.79 -10.78
N PHE A 139 62.27 12.85 -11.53
CA PHE A 139 60.94 13.21 -12.02
C PHE A 139 60.92 13.27 -13.53
N ALA A 140 59.79 12.90 -14.11
CA ALA A 140 59.49 13.08 -15.52
C ALA A 140 58.05 13.59 -15.70
N GLU A 141 57.86 14.53 -16.63
CA GLU A 141 56.55 14.99 -17.08
C GLU A 141 56.25 14.40 -18.46
N TRP A 142 55.03 13.91 -18.66
CA TRP A 142 54.64 13.09 -19.80
C TRP A 142 53.49 13.73 -20.57
N GLN A 143 53.57 13.68 -21.91
CA GLN A 143 52.46 14.03 -22.79
C GLN A 143 51.54 12.83 -23.04
N THR A 144 52.14 11.66 -23.23
CA THR A 144 51.46 10.37 -23.40
C THR A 144 52.29 9.30 -22.70
N VAL A 145 51.76 8.08 -22.58
CA VAL A 145 52.45 6.95 -21.95
C VAL A 145 53.86 6.67 -22.52
N ASP A 146 54.07 6.95 -23.81
CA ASP A 146 55.35 6.73 -24.51
C ASP A 146 56.11 8.03 -24.85
N LYS A 147 55.56 9.21 -24.52
CA LYS A 147 56.15 10.50 -24.89
C LYS A 147 56.44 11.38 -23.68
N GLU A 148 57.72 11.42 -23.31
CA GLU A 148 58.25 12.31 -22.28
C GLU A 148 58.34 13.76 -22.79
N LEU A 149 58.04 14.73 -21.92
CA LEU A 149 58.18 16.17 -22.17
C LEU A 149 59.43 16.76 -21.54
N LYS A 150 59.72 16.41 -20.29
CA LYS A 150 60.92 16.86 -19.56
C LYS A 150 61.21 16.00 -18.35
N THR A 151 62.48 15.96 -17.94
CA THR A 151 62.94 15.35 -16.69
C THR A 151 63.66 16.35 -15.78
N TRP A 152 63.59 16.13 -14.47
CA TRP A 152 64.41 16.86 -13.50
C TRP A 152 64.71 15.99 -12.28
N LYS A 153 65.69 16.41 -11.47
CA LYS A 153 66.05 15.75 -10.22
C LYS A 153 65.85 16.69 -9.05
N LYS A 154 65.50 16.15 -7.89
CA LYS A 154 65.41 16.89 -6.63
C LYS A 154 66.03 16.05 -5.52
N THR A 155 66.84 16.67 -4.66
CA THR A 155 67.30 16.04 -3.43
C THR A 155 66.32 16.34 -2.29
N ASP A 156 65.87 15.31 -1.57
CA ASP A 156 64.87 15.38 -0.51
C ASP A 156 65.10 14.25 0.51
N ASP A 157 64.62 14.38 1.75
CA ASP A 157 64.72 13.36 2.80
C ASP A 157 63.54 12.38 2.79
N TYR A 158 62.61 12.53 1.83
CA TYR A 158 61.45 11.66 1.64
C TYR A 158 61.81 10.16 1.60
N ASP A 159 61.18 9.33 2.45
CA ASP A 159 61.23 7.85 2.43
C ASP A 159 59.82 7.29 2.22
N PRO A 160 59.56 6.47 1.19
CA PRO A 160 58.27 5.77 1.11
C PRO A 160 58.05 4.83 2.30
N ARG A 161 59.10 4.26 2.90
CA ARG A 161 58.98 3.29 4.01
C ARG A 161 58.57 3.90 5.34
N GLN A 162 58.72 5.22 5.49
CA GLN A 162 58.28 5.96 6.67
C GLN A 162 56.84 6.46 6.53
N MET A 163 56.21 6.26 5.36
CA MET A 163 54.87 6.76 5.11
C MET A 163 53.82 5.86 5.75
N SER A 164 52.76 6.46 6.30
CA SER A 164 51.66 5.69 6.90
C SER A 164 50.92 4.77 5.91
N TRP A 165 51.08 4.94 4.60
CA TRP A 165 50.54 4.01 3.60
C TRP A 165 51.42 2.77 3.41
N PHE A 166 52.67 2.80 3.88
CA PHE A 166 53.62 1.71 3.71
C PHE A 166 53.57 0.80 4.94
N PHE A 167 53.18 -0.45 4.72
CA PHE A 167 52.99 -1.42 5.81
C PHE A 167 53.47 -2.81 5.40
N THR A 168 53.82 -3.63 6.39
CA THR A 168 54.27 -5.00 6.17
C THR A 168 53.10 -5.90 5.76
N PRO A 169 53.29 -6.84 4.81
CA PRO A 169 52.28 -7.82 4.45
C PRO A 169 51.84 -8.68 5.62
N ASP A 170 50.54 -8.89 5.74
CA ASP A 170 49.94 -9.81 6.71
C ASP A 170 49.29 -11.02 6.03
N LYS A 171 48.99 -12.06 6.82
CA LYS A 171 48.38 -13.30 6.31
C LYS A 171 46.93 -13.12 5.82
N LYS A 172 46.28 -12.00 6.13
CA LYS A 172 44.87 -11.74 5.82
C LYS A 172 44.71 -10.92 4.52
N ASN A 173 45.81 -10.54 3.86
CA ASN A 173 45.81 -9.72 2.64
C ASN A 173 44.96 -8.45 2.78
N ARG A 174 44.95 -7.85 3.97
CA ARG A 174 44.11 -6.68 4.26
C ARG A 174 44.49 -5.49 3.39
N ILE A 175 43.49 -4.68 3.08
CA ILE A 175 43.70 -3.33 2.55
C ILE A 175 44.00 -2.41 3.74
N HIS A 176 44.95 -1.51 3.58
CA HIS A 176 45.25 -0.50 4.59
C HIS A 176 44.76 0.86 4.08
N ILE A 177 43.96 1.55 4.90
CA ILE A 177 43.47 2.90 4.61
C ILE A 177 44.08 3.84 5.63
N THR A 178 44.78 4.87 5.16
CA THR A 178 45.37 5.86 6.05
C THR A 178 44.31 6.82 6.60
N PRO A 179 44.60 7.44 7.75
CA PRO A 179 43.99 8.70 8.17
C PRO A 179 43.92 9.76 7.06
N VAL A 180 43.02 10.73 7.22
CA VAL A 180 42.99 11.93 6.38
C VAL A 180 44.23 12.76 6.67
N ARG A 181 45.03 13.03 5.63
CA ARG A 181 46.29 13.77 5.76
C ARG A 181 46.62 14.53 4.49
N THR A 182 47.58 15.43 4.59
CA THR A 182 48.09 16.18 3.45
C THR A 182 49.06 15.32 2.62
N PHE A 183 48.79 15.14 1.34
CA PHE A 183 49.69 14.45 0.42
C PHE A 183 50.97 15.26 0.19
N ILE A 184 52.11 14.58 0.19
CA ILE A 184 53.43 15.23 0.13
C ILE A 184 53.62 16.00 -1.18
N TYR A 185 53.18 15.43 -2.30
CA TYR A 185 53.38 16.00 -3.63
C TYR A 185 52.33 17.07 -3.95
N SER A 186 51.04 16.70 -4.01
CA SER A 186 49.97 17.62 -4.44
C SER A 186 49.58 18.66 -3.38
N LYS A 187 49.97 18.46 -2.11
CA LYS A 187 49.57 19.29 -0.95
C LYS A 187 48.06 19.28 -0.65
N GLU A 188 47.29 18.44 -1.31
CA GLU A 188 45.88 18.24 -1.04
C GLU A 188 45.68 17.32 0.18
N LYS A 189 44.56 17.48 0.88
CA LYS A 189 44.14 16.50 1.89
C LYS A 189 43.52 15.28 1.21
N GLY A 190 43.71 14.10 1.78
CA GLY A 190 43.08 12.87 1.29
C GLY A 190 43.48 11.64 2.10
N VAL A 191 43.08 10.48 1.60
CA VAL A 191 43.41 9.17 2.17
C VAL A 191 44.17 8.34 1.16
N THR A 192 45.08 7.50 1.63
CA THR A 192 45.74 6.49 0.79
C THR A 192 45.17 5.13 1.12
N THR A 193 44.65 4.44 0.12
CA THR A 193 44.27 3.02 0.23
C THR A 193 45.38 2.17 -0.35
N SER A 194 45.79 1.11 0.32
CA SER A 194 47.04 0.42 -0.03
C SER A 194 46.98 -1.07 0.26
N VAL A 195 47.79 -1.82 -0.48
CA VAL A 195 47.97 -3.26 -0.36
C VAL A 195 49.45 -3.60 -0.39
N SER A 196 49.81 -4.68 0.27
CA SER A 196 51.18 -5.18 0.27
C SER A 196 51.23 -6.67 -0.06
N TRP A 197 52.39 -7.12 -0.55
CA TRP A 197 52.69 -8.52 -0.86
C TRP A 197 54.18 -8.80 -0.70
N LYS A 198 54.53 -10.07 -0.47
CA LYS A 198 55.92 -10.53 -0.44
C LYS A 198 56.35 -10.97 -1.83
N HIS A 199 57.62 -10.76 -2.16
CA HIS A 199 58.23 -11.33 -3.35
C HIS A 199 58.58 -12.80 -3.08
N ASN A 200 58.35 -13.69 -4.06
CA ASN A 200 58.54 -15.13 -3.89
C ASN A 200 59.96 -15.47 -3.37
N GLY A 201 60.01 -16.22 -2.26
CA GLY A 201 61.27 -16.67 -1.66
C GLY A 201 62.14 -15.58 -1.02
N SER A 202 61.66 -14.33 -0.92
CA SER A 202 62.43 -13.19 -0.41
C SER A 202 61.82 -12.57 0.85
N GLN A 203 62.66 -11.91 1.66
CA GLN A 203 62.20 -11.01 2.73
C GLN A 203 61.74 -9.65 2.18
N VAL A 204 62.03 -9.36 0.91
CA VAL A 204 61.58 -8.15 0.23
C VAL A 204 60.08 -8.21 0.02
N TYR A 205 59.42 -7.10 0.33
CA TYR A 205 57.99 -6.92 0.07
C TYR A 205 57.75 -5.58 -0.62
N SER A 206 56.64 -5.51 -1.33
CA SER A 206 56.18 -4.28 -1.98
C SER A 206 54.84 -3.84 -1.44
N VAL A 207 54.60 -2.54 -1.53
CA VAL A 207 53.35 -1.89 -1.16
C VAL A 207 52.92 -1.01 -2.33
N PHE A 208 51.68 -1.18 -2.75
CA PHE A 208 51.01 -0.34 -3.74
C PHE A 208 49.90 0.46 -3.06
N GLY A 209 49.77 1.74 -3.40
CA GLY A 209 48.79 2.63 -2.84
C GLY A 209 48.12 3.52 -3.88
N LEU A 210 46.84 3.79 -3.68
CA LEU A 210 46.03 4.73 -4.44
C LEU A 210 45.65 5.91 -3.54
N ASN A 211 45.98 7.11 -3.97
CA ASN A 211 45.65 8.34 -3.26
C ASN A 211 44.30 8.87 -3.74
N ILE A 212 43.39 9.05 -2.80
CA ILE A 212 42.05 9.56 -3.02
C ILE A 212 41.98 10.96 -2.38
N PRO A 213 41.90 12.03 -3.19
CA PRO A 213 41.70 13.38 -2.67
C PRO A 213 40.42 13.47 -1.86
N LEU A 214 40.47 14.21 -0.76
CA LEU A 214 39.33 14.46 0.11
C LEU A 214 38.18 15.10 -0.68
N ALA A 215 38.50 16.06 -1.56
CA ALA A 215 37.54 16.73 -2.43
C ALA A 215 36.72 15.75 -3.29
N ASN A 216 37.32 14.64 -3.73
CA ASN A 216 36.60 13.62 -4.52
C ASN A 216 35.61 12.83 -3.66
N ILE A 217 35.99 12.50 -2.41
CA ILE A 217 35.08 11.87 -1.44
C ILE A 217 33.95 12.84 -1.08
N GLU A 218 34.26 14.09 -0.80
CA GLU A 218 33.28 15.14 -0.47
C GLU A 218 32.31 15.38 -1.63
N LYS A 219 32.80 15.40 -2.87
CA LYS A 219 31.97 15.51 -4.07
C LYS A 219 31.07 14.29 -4.25
N PHE A 220 31.57 13.09 -4.00
CA PHE A 220 30.74 11.88 -4.01
C PHE A 220 29.62 11.98 -2.97
N LEU A 221 29.96 12.33 -1.72
CA LEU A 221 28.98 12.51 -0.65
C LEU A 221 27.97 13.63 -0.95
N SER A 222 28.37 14.71 -1.62
CA SER A 222 27.48 15.82 -1.97
C SER A 222 26.38 15.39 -2.95
N ILE A 223 26.71 14.53 -3.92
CA ILE A 223 25.74 13.98 -4.87
C ILE A 223 24.71 13.13 -4.13
N ARG A 224 25.15 12.33 -3.14
CA ARG A 224 24.25 11.52 -2.31
C ARG A 224 23.34 12.39 -1.43
N ASN A 225 23.88 13.45 -0.83
CA ASN A 225 23.13 14.41 0.01
C ASN A 225 22.07 15.20 -0.78
N LYS A 226 22.14 15.26 -2.10
CA LYS A 226 21.08 15.88 -2.93
C LYS A 226 19.89 14.96 -3.16
N LYS A 227 20.05 13.64 -2.99
CA LYS A 227 19.00 12.64 -3.25
C LYS A 227 17.92 12.64 -2.18
N TYR A 228 18.25 13.08 -0.97
CA TYR A 228 17.35 13.22 0.16
C TYR A 228 17.85 14.35 1.06
N SER A 229 16.97 15.08 1.76
CA SER A 229 17.32 16.25 2.60
C SER A 229 18.03 15.88 3.92
N GLY A 230 19.04 15.03 3.84
CA GLY A 230 19.87 14.56 4.95
C GLY A 230 21.36 14.70 4.68
N ILE A 231 22.15 14.15 5.59
CA ILE A 231 23.60 14.21 5.61
C ILE A 231 24.15 12.78 5.61
N VAL A 232 24.83 12.43 4.52
CA VAL A 232 25.74 11.29 4.41
C VAL A 232 27.13 11.78 4.79
N PHE A 233 27.79 11.02 5.65
CA PHE A 233 29.14 11.31 6.10
C PHE A 233 29.88 10.02 6.46
N LEU A 234 31.21 10.08 6.46
CA LEU A 234 32.08 9.00 6.91
C LEU A 234 32.70 9.40 8.23
N ILE A 235 32.92 8.44 9.13
CA ILE A 235 33.65 8.63 10.39
C ILE A 235 34.83 7.68 10.41
N ASN A 236 35.98 8.18 10.86
CA ASN A 236 37.07 7.36 11.36
C ASN A 236 37.01 7.34 12.89
N SER A 237 36.46 6.27 13.48
CA SER A 237 36.22 6.16 14.92
C SER A 237 37.50 6.10 15.73
N SER A 238 38.64 5.67 15.16
CA SER A 238 39.92 5.65 15.88
C SER A 238 40.55 7.03 16.06
N GLU A 239 40.19 7.99 15.19
CA GLU A 239 40.74 9.35 15.22
C GLU A 239 39.71 10.39 15.64
N ASN A 240 38.45 9.96 15.84
CA ASN A 240 37.32 10.84 16.07
C ASN A 240 37.19 11.95 15.00
N THR A 241 37.52 11.61 13.75
CA THR A 241 37.41 12.51 12.60
C THR A 241 36.28 12.07 11.69
N TYR A 242 35.70 13.02 10.94
CA TYR A 242 34.66 12.74 9.96
C TYR A 242 34.91 13.47 8.63
N ILE A 243 34.33 12.90 7.57
CA ILE A 243 34.33 13.44 6.22
C ILE A 243 32.86 13.63 5.82
N SER A 244 32.49 14.84 5.42
CA SER A 244 31.14 15.14 4.96
C SER A 244 31.19 16.01 3.70
N SER A 245 30.11 16.07 2.93
CA SER A 245 30.09 16.92 1.73
C SER A 245 30.42 18.39 2.00
N ASN A 246 31.24 18.99 1.13
CA ASN A 246 31.48 20.43 1.10
C ASN A 246 30.25 21.13 0.47
N SER A 247 29.45 21.81 1.29
CA SER A 247 28.32 22.64 0.86
C SER A 247 28.32 23.92 1.69
N ASP A 248 27.91 25.05 1.11
CA ASP A 248 28.04 26.41 1.67
C ASP A 248 27.50 26.62 3.11
N GLU A 249 26.70 25.69 3.65
CA GLU A 249 26.24 25.61 5.05
C GLU A 249 27.24 24.90 6.01
N ILE A 250 28.56 25.07 5.79
CA ILE A 250 29.63 24.29 6.47
C ILE A 250 29.56 24.38 8.00
N SER A 251 29.35 25.58 8.55
CA SER A 251 29.42 25.80 10.01
C SER A 251 28.27 25.11 10.76
N GLN A 252 27.05 25.23 10.24
CA GLN A 252 25.86 24.62 10.86
C GLN A 252 25.86 23.09 10.75
N LYS A 253 26.50 22.55 9.72
CA LYS A 253 26.60 21.11 9.49
C LYS A 253 27.65 20.46 10.41
N ASN A 254 28.79 21.11 10.62
CA ASN A 254 29.83 20.60 11.50
C ASN A 254 29.34 20.53 12.95
N GLU A 255 28.69 21.59 13.45
CA GLU A 255 28.09 21.59 14.80
C GLU A 255 27.09 20.42 14.98
N LEU A 256 26.28 20.15 13.97
CA LEU A 256 25.32 19.04 13.97
C LEU A 256 26.02 17.68 14.07
N LEU A 257 27.07 17.48 13.26
CA LEU A 257 27.85 16.25 13.25
C LEU A 257 28.61 16.06 14.57
N ASP A 258 29.15 17.14 15.16
CA ASP A 258 29.83 17.09 16.45
C ASP A 258 28.89 16.61 17.56
N ILE A 259 27.67 17.18 17.64
CA ILE A 259 26.62 16.75 18.59
C ILE A 259 26.27 15.28 18.38
N LEU A 260 26.05 14.88 17.13
CA LEU A 260 25.69 13.51 16.78
C LEU A 260 26.78 12.52 17.16
N ILE A 261 28.04 12.79 16.79
CA ILE A 261 29.17 11.91 17.03
C ILE A 261 29.42 11.77 18.53
N HIS A 262 29.34 12.88 19.28
CA HIS A 262 29.42 12.83 20.74
C HIS A 262 28.34 11.92 21.33
N LYS A 263 27.08 12.11 20.93
CA LYS A 263 25.97 11.28 21.41
C LYS A 263 26.09 9.81 21.02
N TRP A 264 26.56 9.53 19.80
CA TRP A 264 26.79 8.17 19.33
C TRP A 264 27.92 7.47 20.11
N ASN A 265 29.01 8.20 20.40
CA ASN A 265 30.09 7.71 21.26
C ASN A 265 29.61 7.44 22.69
N ASP A 266 28.87 8.36 23.30
CA ASP A 266 28.31 8.21 24.66
C ASP A 266 27.33 7.02 24.77
N SER A 267 26.66 6.69 23.66
CA SER A 267 25.75 5.55 23.57
C SER A 267 26.47 4.20 23.35
N GLY A 268 27.81 4.17 23.39
CA GLY A 268 28.61 2.97 23.19
C GLY A 268 28.77 2.54 21.73
N GLN A 269 28.71 3.50 20.80
CA GLN A 269 28.86 3.26 19.35
C GLN A 269 27.95 2.14 18.81
N PRO A 270 26.63 2.22 19.04
CA PRO A 270 25.72 1.15 18.68
C PRO A 270 25.71 0.93 17.17
N ARG A 271 25.73 -0.35 16.77
CA ARG A 271 25.71 -0.79 15.36
C ARG A 271 24.28 -0.94 14.88
N ASN A 272 23.97 -0.37 13.72
CA ASN A 272 22.67 -0.51 13.08
C ASN A 272 21.49 -0.06 13.97
N GLN A 273 21.74 0.88 14.88
CA GLN A 273 20.72 1.46 15.74
C GLN A 273 20.62 2.96 15.47
N VAL A 274 19.41 3.48 15.63
CA VAL A 274 19.13 4.89 15.39
C VAL A 274 19.48 5.71 16.63
N VAL A 275 20.35 6.69 16.45
CA VAL A 275 20.65 7.72 17.43
C VAL A 275 19.72 8.90 17.18
N GLN A 276 18.94 9.28 18.20
CA GLN A 276 18.07 10.46 18.14
C GLN A 276 18.73 11.62 18.88
N PHE A 277 18.72 12.82 18.32
CA PHE A 277 19.26 14.01 18.98
C PHE A 277 18.49 15.27 18.59
N LEU A 278 18.70 16.36 19.34
CA LEU A 278 18.09 17.65 19.07
C LEU A 278 19.15 18.62 18.56
N LYS A 279 18.81 19.35 17.49
CA LYS A 279 19.52 20.57 17.09
C LYS A 279 18.57 21.74 17.30
N GLY A 280 18.81 22.52 18.35
CA GLY A 280 17.83 23.48 18.85
C GLY A 280 16.54 22.78 19.28
N LYS A 281 15.42 23.08 18.61
CA LYS A 281 14.11 22.43 18.83
C LYS A 281 13.75 21.35 17.80
N GLN A 282 14.62 21.10 16.83
CA GLN A 282 14.34 20.17 15.74
C GLN A 282 14.92 18.79 16.07
N PRO A 283 14.11 17.73 16.08
CA PRO A 283 14.59 16.37 16.23
C PRO A 283 15.26 15.85 14.96
N TRP A 284 16.39 15.18 15.16
CA TRP A 284 17.19 14.53 14.14
C TRP A 284 17.36 13.05 14.48
N LEU A 285 17.36 12.25 13.44
CA LEU A 285 17.62 10.82 13.49
C LEU A 285 18.89 10.53 12.72
N ALA A 286 19.73 9.67 13.25
CA ALA A 286 20.92 9.20 12.56
C ALA A 286 21.09 7.69 12.70
N SER A 287 21.58 7.05 11.65
CA SER A 287 21.93 5.63 11.65
C SER A 287 23.38 5.50 11.18
N LEU A 288 24.17 4.77 11.97
CA LEU A 288 25.60 4.58 11.74
C LEU A 288 25.92 3.10 11.59
N GLN A 289 26.69 2.78 10.55
CA GLN A 289 27.03 1.40 10.18
C GLN A 289 28.51 1.28 9.80
N PRO A 290 29.20 0.19 10.21
CA PRO A 290 30.58 -0.04 9.80
C PRO A 290 30.65 -0.33 8.29
N LEU A 291 31.62 0.29 7.63
CA LEU A 291 31.75 0.26 6.18
C LEU A 291 32.12 -1.13 5.67
N ASN A 292 33.03 -1.80 6.38
CA ASN A 292 33.39 -3.21 6.19
C ASN A 292 33.75 -3.86 7.55
N THR A 293 33.63 -5.18 7.66
CA THR A 293 34.09 -5.97 8.80
C THR A 293 35.62 -5.94 8.96
N ASP A 294 36.37 -5.78 7.87
CA ASP A 294 37.84 -5.76 7.88
C ASP A 294 38.43 -4.40 8.29
N HIS A 295 37.62 -3.34 8.24
CA HIS A 295 38.00 -1.96 8.59
C HIS A 295 37.04 -1.42 9.66
N PRO A 296 37.16 -1.89 10.92
CA PRO A 296 36.20 -1.58 11.97
C PRO A 296 36.18 -0.09 12.37
N ASN A 297 37.17 0.68 11.90
CA ASN A 297 37.32 2.08 12.25
C ASN A 297 36.57 3.02 11.30
N PHE A 298 36.17 2.55 10.11
CA PHE A 298 35.44 3.38 9.15
C PHE A 298 33.94 3.09 9.21
N TRP A 299 33.17 4.14 9.43
CA TRP A 299 31.71 4.07 9.54
C TRP A 299 31.07 5.00 8.53
N LEU A 300 29.94 4.55 8.01
CA LEU A 300 28.98 5.40 7.32
C LEU A 300 27.96 5.92 8.33
N GLY A 301 27.77 7.23 8.36
CA GLY A 301 26.66 7.87 9.03
C GLY A 301 25.68 8.46 8.04
N VAL A 302 24.39 8.26 8.31
CA VAL A 302 23.29 8.95 7.63
C VAL A 302 22.44 9.63 8.68
N ALA A 303 22.26 10.94 8.56
CA ALA A 303 21.45 11.75 9.48
C ALA A 303 20.41 12.58 8.73
N ALA A 304 19.18 12.67 9.25
CA ALA A 304 18.12 13.47 8.65
C ALA A 304 17.18 14.05 9.72
N PRO A 305 16.56 15.20 9.46
CA PRO A 305 15.56 15.75 10.37
C PRO A 305 14.29 14.89 10.34
N GLU A 306 13.68 14.65 11.51
CA GLU A 306 12.47 13.81 11.62
C GLU A 306 11.32 14.35 10.74
N LYS A 307 11.23 15.68 10.62
CA LYS A 307 10.24 16.37 9.79
C LYS A 307 10.23 15.90 8.32
N GLN A 308 11.38 15.46 7.79
CA GLN A 308 11.48 14.97 6.41
C GLN A 308 10.61 13.72 6.19
N PHE A 309 10.44 12.90 7.22
CA PHE A 309 9.67 11.66 7.13
C PHE A 309 8.16 11.90 7.28
N MET A 310 7.73 13.11 7.66
CA MET A 310 6.31 13.41 7.92
C MET A 310 5.42 13.19 6.70
N SER A 311 5.92 13.45 5.48
CA SER A 311 5.14 13.19 4.26
C SER A 311 4.86 11.69 4.08
N GLN A 312 5.87 10.84 4.30
CA GLN A 312 5.76 9.38 4.19
C GLN A 312 4.90 8.81 5.32
N ILE A 313 5.04 9.35 6.54
CA ILE A 313 4.20 9.01 7.69
C ILE A 313 2.74 9.36 7.41
N ASN A 314 2.45 10.58 6.94
CA ASN A 314 1.10 11.02 6.60
C ASN A 314 0.47 10.17 5.49
N ALA A 315 1.24 9.76 4.49
CA ALA A 315 0.75 8.87 3.44
C ALA A 315 0.33 7.49 3.99
N LYS A 316 1.11 6.90 4.92
CA LYS A 316 0.73 5.65 5.57
C LYS A 316 -0.48 5.81 6.48
N LEU A 317 -0.57 6.92 7.20
CA LEU A 317 -1.72 7.21 8.06
C LEU A 317 -3.01 7.36 7.24
N PHE A 318 -2.95 8.08 6.13
CA PHE A 318 -4.10 8.22 5.23
C PHE A 318 -4.64 6.87 4.74
N GLN A 319 -3.76 5.90 4.46
CA GLN A 319 -4.20 4.54 4.09
C GLN A 319 -4.97 3.88 5.23
N ILE A 320 -4.53 4.07 6.48
CA ILE A 320 -5.21 3.50 7.64
C ILE A 320 -6.55 4.19 7.89
N ASP A 321 -6.59 5.52 7.84
CA ASP A 321 -7.83 6.31 7.96
C ASP A 321 -8.88 5.86 6.92
N PHE A 322 -8.43 5.57 5.70
CA PHE A 322 -9.28 5.06 4.64
C PHE A 322 -9.88 3.69 4.97
N PHE A 323 -9.08 2.76 5.50
CA PHE A 323 -9.58 1.45 5.94
C PHE A 323 -10.55 1.56 7.13
N ASP A 324 -10.26 2.42 8.10
CA ASP A 324 -11.15 2.68 9.24
C ASP A 324 -12.51 3.21 8.77
N LEU A 325 -12.51 4.11 7.79
CA LEU A 325 -13.74 4.64 7.18
C LEU A 325 -14.54 3.54 6.48
N LEU A 326 -13.88 2.66 5.72
CA LEU A 326 -14.55 1.53 5.05
C LEU A 326 -15.19 0.58 6.06
N ILE A 327 -14.50 0.27 7.16
CA ILE A 327 -15.04 -0.57 8.24
C ILE A 327 -16.25 0.11 8.88
N ALA A 328 -16.18 1.41 9.14
CA ALA A 328 -17.28 2.17 9.71
C ALA A 328 -18.51 2.18 8.78
N LEU A 329 -18.31 2.39 7.48
CA LEU A 329 -19.38 2.36 6.47
C LEU A 329 -20.00 0.96 6.35
N ALA A 330 -19.19 -0.10 6.32
CA ALA A 330 -19.66 -1.48 6.26
C ALA A 330 -20.48 -1.84 7.52
N GLY A 331 -19.99 -1.48 8.71
CA GLY A 331 -20.71 -1.67 9.97
C GLY A 331 -22.05 -0.93 10.02
N THR A 332 -22.07 0.31 9.53
CA THR A 332 -23.29 1.13 9.44
C THR A 332 -24.30 0.51 8.47
N GLY A 333 -23.84 0.05 7.30
CA GLY A 333 -24.67 -0.63 6.32
C GLY A 333 -25.27 -1.95 6.85
N LEU A 334 -24.49 -2.75 7.58
CA LEU A 334 -24.97 -3.98 8.21
C LEU A 334 -26.06 -3.69 9.25
N VAL A 335 -25.87 -2.70 10.12
CA VAL A 335 -26.87 -2.29 11.12
C VAL A 335 -28.15 -1.83 10.42
N TYR A 336 -28.04 -1.07 9.33
CA TYR A 336 -29.18 -0.64 8.52
C TYR A 336 -29.95 -1.83 7.92
N LEU A 337 -29.24 -2.81 7.34
CA LEU A 337 -29.85 -4.02 6.79
C LEU A 337 -30.60 -4.84 7.85
N LEU A 338 -30.00 -5.00 9.04
CA LEU A 338 -30.64 -5.69 10.16
C LEU A 338 -31.90 -4.95 10.65
N PHE A 339 -31.83 -3.61 10.69
CA PHE A 339 -32.98 -2.77 11.01
C PHE A 339 -34.11 -2.94 9.99
N MET A 340 -33.81 -2.96 8.69
CA MET A 340 -34.81 -3.20 7.64
C MET A 340 -35.46 -4.58 7.75
N LYS A 341 -34.66 -5.63 7.99
CA LYS A 341 -35.16 -7.01 8.13
C LYS A 341 -36.10 -7.18 9.34
N THR A 342 -35.80 -6.53 10.46
CA THR A 342 -36.68 -6.55 11.64
C THR A 342 -37.98 -5.77 11.43
N HIS A 343 -37.95 -4.68 10.65
CA HIS A 343 -39.15 -3.91 10.34
C HIS A 343 -40.13 -4.68 9.43
N GLN A 344 -39.62 -5.38 8.40
CA GLN A 344 -40.44 -6.19 7.51
C GLN A 344 -41.12 -7.37 8.25
N ARG A 345 -40.43 -8.03 9.19
CA ARG A 345 -41.02 -9.13 9.99
C ARG A 345 -42.25 -8.72 10.80
N LYS A 346 -42.30 -7.49 11.34
CA LYS A 346 -43.45 -7.03 12.12
C LYS A 346 -44.74 -6.89 11.30
N LYS A 347 -44.66 -6.68 9.99
CA LYS A 347 -45.84 -6.53 9.12
C LYS A 347 -46.56 -7.87 8.87
N LYS A 348 -45.84 -9.00 8.92
CA LYS A 348 -46.36 -10.35 8.62
C LYS A 348 -46.97 -11.09 9.82
N ASN A 349 -46.86 -10.56 11.04
CA ASN A 349 -47.28 -11.23 12.28
C ASN A 349 -48.70 -10.85 12.78
N LYS A 350 -49.55 -10.20 11.98
CA LYS A 350 -50.95 -9.93 12.36
C LYS A 350 -51.80 -11.18 12.12
N THR A 351 -52.73 -11.49 13.02
CA THR A 351 -53.67 -12.62 12.83
C THR A 351 -54.61 -12.37 11.65
N PRO A 352 -55.13 -13.41 10.97
CA PRO A 352 -56.04 -13.26 9.82
C PRO A 352 -57.26 -12.37 10.11
N ILE A 353 -57.82 -12.45 11.32
CA ILE A 353 -58.98 -11.65 11.72
C ILE A 353 -58.67 -10.14 11.78
N VAL A 354 -57.48 -9.76 12.23
CA VAL A 354 -57.03 -8.36 12.27
C VAL A 354 -56.77 -7.85 10.86
N ARG A 355 -56.22 -8.69 9.97
CA ARG A 355 -56.02 -8.36 8.56
C ARG A 355 -57.35 -8.13 7.84
N LEU A 356 -58.34 -9.00 8.06
CA LEU A 356 -59.69 -8.87 7.49
C LEU A 356 -60.35 -7.55 7.94
N ASN A 357 -60.38 -7.28 9.24
CA ASN A 357 -60.99 -6.06 9.79
C ASN A 357 -60.30 -4.77 9.31
N GLU A 358 -58.96 -4.77 9.20
CA GLU A 358 -58.24 -3.64 8.62
C GLU A 358 -58.56 -3.43 7.14
N ALA A 359 -58.76 -4.50 6.37
CA ALA A 359 -59.12 -4.40 4.96
C ALA A 359 -60.56 -3.89 4.78
N ILE A 360 -61.53 -4.39 5.58
CA ILE A 360 -62.91 -3.90 5.59
C ILE A 360 -62.94 -2.40 5.92
N ASN A 361 -62.24 -1.97 6.98
CA ASN A 361 -62.21 -0.56 7.41
C ASN A 361 -61.56 0.39 6.40
N ARG A 362 -60.69 -0.11 5.51
CA ARG A 362 -60.08 0.70 4.44
C ARG A 362 -61.01 0.88 3.25
N GLY A 363 -61.97 -0.02 3.05
CA GLY A 363 -62.86 -0.04 1.90
C GLY A 363 -62.18 -0.52 0.61
N GLU A 364 -62.98 -0.68 -0.45
CA GLU A 364 -62.47 -1.03 -1.77
C GLU A 364 -61.53 0.05 -2.33
N GLY A 365 -60.53 -0.38 -3.09
CA GLY A 365 -59.54 0.51 -3.66
C GLY A 365 -58.55 -0.21 -4.57
N PRO A 366 -57.42 0.44 -4.90
CA PRO A 366 -56.44 -0.14 -5.82
C PRO A 366 -55.84 -1.47 -5.37
N GLU A 367 -55.82 -1.73 -4.06
CA GLU A 367 -55.23 -2.91 -3.43
C GLU A 367 -56.26 -3.75 -2.65
N ILE A 368 -57.55 -3.38 -2.65
CA ILE A 368 -58.60 -4.08 -1.88
C ILE A 368 -59.85 -4.25 -2.75
N GLU A 369 -60.39 -5.46 -2.82
CA GLU A 369 -61.65 -5.77 -3.53
C GLU A 369 -62.59 -6.57 -2.64
N PHE A 370 -63.89 -6.31 -2.71
CA PHE A 370 -64.92 -7.13 -2.10
C PHE A 370 -65.74 -7.89 -3.14
N LYS A 371 -66.13 -9.11 -2.78
CA LYS A 371 -67.05 -9.96 -3.53
C LYS A 371 -67.97 -10.66 -2.54
N SER A 372 -69.25 -10.79 -2.88
CA SER A 372 -70.20 -11.39 -1.95
C SER A 372 -70.16 -12.92 -1.91
N THR A 373 -69.79 -13.57 -3.02
CA THR A 373 -69.87 -15.03 -3.18
C THR A 373 -68.72 -15.57 -4.06
N VAL A 374 -68.39 -16.86 -3.91
CA VAL A 374 -67.34 -17.54 -4.70
C VAL A 374 -67.86 -18.00 -6.06
N ARG A 375 -69.08 -18.54 -6.10
CA ARG A 375 -69.71 -19.16 -7.29
C ARG A 375 -71.21 -18.85 -7.43
N PHE A 376 -71.89 -18.47 -6.35
CA PHE A 376 -73.35 -18.30 -6.37
C PHE A 376 -73.78 -16.94 -6.90
N ASN A 377 -74.62 -16.92 -7.93
CA ASN A 377 -75.15 -15.68 -8.49
C ASN A 377 -76.42 -15.25 -7.76
N LEU A 378 -76.33 -14.17 -6.98
CA LEU A 378 -77.41 -13.64 -6.15
C LEU A 378 -78.63 -13.13 -6.93
N LYS A 379 -78.51 -12.90 -8.25
CA LYS A 379 -79.62 -12.40 -9.10
C LYS A 379 -80.41 -13.53 -9.75
N THR A 380 -79.73 -14.60 -10.14
CA THR A 380 -80.33 -15.74 -10.85
C THR A 380 -80.59 -16.94 -9.94
N ASP A 381 -80.16 -16.85 -8.67
CA ASP A 381 -80.31 -17.87 -7.63
C ASP A 381 -79.71 -19.23 -8.01
N LYS A 382 -78.61 -19.20 -8.77
CA LYS A 382 -77.90 -20.39 -9.28
C LYS A 382 -76.40 -20.17 -9.27
N ASN A 383 -75.63 -21.25 -9.24
CA ASN A 383 -74.19 -21.18 -9.45
C ASN A 383 -73.90 -20.72 -10.89
N GLY A 384 -72.94 -19.80 -11.02
CA GLY A 384 -72.57 -19.18 -12.28
C GLY A 384 -71.06 -19.09 -12.45
N LYS A 385 -70.55 -19.59 -13.59
CA LYS A 385 -69.12 -19.49 -13.93
C LYS A 385 -68.67 -18.04 -14.05
N GLU A 386 -69.59 -17.13 -14.39
CA GLU A 386 -69.34 -15.70 -14.44
C GLU A 386 -68.93 -15.11 -13.08
N ILE A 387 -69.43 -15.67 -11.97
CA ILE A 387 -69.06 -15.24 -10.61
C ILE A 387 -67.65 -15.71 -10.28
N GLU A 388 -67.34 -16.97 -10.61
CA GLU A 388 -66.00 -17.55 -10.42
C GLU A 388 -64.94 -16.76 -11.21
N LEU A 389 -65.22 -16.48 -12.48
CA LEU A 389 -64.32 -15.72 -13.33
C LEU A 389 -64.16 -14.27 -12.87
N ALA A 390 -65.18 -13.65 -12.26
CA ALA A 390 -65.12 -12.26 -11.83
C ALA A 390 -64.03 -12.03 -10.77
N TRP A 391 -63.97 -12.87 -9.74
CA TRP A 391 -62.96 -12.72 -8.69
C TRP A 391 -61.58 -13.22 -9.13
N LEU A 392 -61.49 -14.20 -10.03
CA LEU A 392 -60.23 -14.63 -10.64
C LEU A 392 -59.57 -13.51 -11.47
N LYS A 393 -60.36 -12.69 -12.19
CA LYS A 393 -59.84 -11.50 -12.89
C LYS A 393 -59.17 -10.52 -11.93
N THR A 394 -59.74 -10.33 -10.75
CA THR A 394 -59.17 -9.48 -9.71
C THR A 394 -57.86 -10.07 -9.16
N VAL A 395 -57.81 -11.38 -8.92
CA VAL A 395 -56.57 -12.06 -8.50
C VAL A 395 -55.47 -11.84 -9.53
N VAL A 396 -55.72 -12.10 -10.82
CA VAL A 396 -54.74 -11.88 -11.89
C VAL A 396 -54.34 -10.40 -11.97
N ALA A 397 -55.29 -9.46 -11.87
CA ALA A 397 -55.01 -8.04 -11.85
C ALA A 397 -54.10 -7.62 -10.68
N PHE A 398 -54.30 -8.19 -9.48
CA PHE A 398 -53.43 -7.93 -8.33
C PHE A 398 -52.04 -8.49 -8.53
N LEU A 399 -51.92 -9.72 -9.02
CA LEU A 399 -50.62 -10.36 -9.25
C LEU A 399 -49.79 -9.60 -10.30
N ASN A 400 -50.43 -9.10 -11.36
CA ASN A 400 -49.76 -8.31 -12.40
C ASN A 400 -49.47 -6.85 -12.01
N THR A 401 -49.87 -6.40 -10.82
CA THR A 401 -49.66 -5.01 -10.39
C THR A 401 -48.88 -4.93 -9.09
N ARG A 402 -49.44 -4.37 -8.01
CA ARG A 402 -48.73 -4.15 -6.73
C ARG A 402 -49.07 -5.21 -5.67
N GLY A 403 -49.77 -6.26 -6.06
CA GLY A 403 -50.46 -7.15 -5.13
C GLY A 403 -51.78 -6.55 -4.65
N GLY A 404 -52.40 -7.20 -3.68
CA GLY A 404 -53.66 -6.74 -3.09
C GLY A 404 -54.36 -7.82 -2.29
N THR A 405 -55.50 -7.45 -1.74
CA THR A 405 -56.33 -8.29 -0.88
C THR A 405 -57.74 -8.35 -1.43
N LEU A 406 -58.21 -9.54 -1.77
CA LEU A 406 -59.58 -9.80 -2.17
C LEU A 406 -60.31 -10.46 -1.00
N LEU A 407 -61.44 -9.88 -0.59
CA LEU A 407 -62.34 -10.46 0.40
C LEU A 407 -63.56 -11.02 -0.32
N ILE A 408 -63.87 -12.29 -0.08
CA ILE A 408 -65.10 -12.93 -0.56
C ILE A 408 -65.99 -13.26 0.65
N GLY A 409 -67.29 -13.01 0.55
CA GLY A 409 -68.22 -13.02 1.68
C GLY A 409 -68.47 -11.62 2.27
N VAL A 410 -68.09 -10.56 1.55
CA VAL A 410 -68.30 -9.15 1.92
C VAL A 410 -69.03 -8.45 0.78
N ASN A 411 -70.05 -7.65 1.07
CA ASN A 411 -70.76 -6.89 0.04
C ASN A 411 -70.06 -5.56 -0.29
N ASP A 412 -70.57 -4.87 -1.32
CA ASP A 412 -70.01 -3.59 -1.79
C ASP A 412 -70.05 -2.48 -0.71
N ASN A 413 -70.88 -2.62 0.33
CA ASN A 413 -70.94 -1.70 1.47
C ASN A 413 -69.93 -2.04 2.58
N GLY A 414 -69.12 -3.09 2.41
CA GLY A 414 -68.18 -3.57 3.42
C GLY A 414 -68.82 -4.41 4.53
N GLU A 415 -70.08 -4.82 4.38
CA GLU A 415 -70.77 -5.66 5.35
C GLU A 415 -70.46 -7.14 5.11
N LEU A 416 -70.24 -7.89 6.19
CA LEU A 416 -70.00 -9.31 6.14
C LEU A 416 -71.30 -10.06 5.80
N THR A 417 -71.38 -10.61 4.59
CA THR A 417 -72.53 -11.38 4.10
C THR A 417 -72.38 -12.88 4.31
N GLY A 418 -71.15 -13.36 4.47
CA GLY A 418 -70.85 -14.79 4.61
C GLY A 418 -70.80 -15.54 3.26
N LEU A 419 -70.39 -16.81 3.31
CA LEU A 419 -70.27 -17.71 2.14
C LEU A 419 -71.35 -18.82 2.14
N GLU A 420 -72.36 -18.73 2.99
CA GLU A 420 -73.36 -19.79 3.20
C GLU A 420 -74.17 -20.05 1.93
N LYS A 421 -74.42 -18.99 1.14
CA LYS A 421 -75.13 -19.06 -0.14
C LYS A 421 -74.38 -19.84 -1.21
N ASP A 422 -73.05 -19.97 -1.11
CA ASP A 422 -72.28 -20.80 -2.03
C ASP A 422 -72.53 -22.31 -1.81
N ASN A 423 -73.17 -22.69 -0.69
CA ASN A 423 -73.62 -24.05 -0.36
C ASN A 423 -72.50 -25.10 -0.53
N PHE A 424 -71.33 -24.83 0.07
CA PHE A 424 -70.25 -25.80 0.16
C PHE A 424 -70.51 -26.76 1.33
N GLU A 425 -70.17 -28.04 1.17
CA GLU A 425 -70.37 -29.06 2.22
C GLU A 425 -69.59 -28.77 3.51
N ASN A 426 -68.40 -28.16 3.38
CA ASN A 426 -67.54 -27.74 4.48
C ASN A 426 -66.43 -26.79 3.98
N ARG A 427 -65.65 -26.23 4.93
CA ARG A 427 -64.52 -25.33 4.70
C ARG A 427 -63.47 -25.92 3.75
N ASP A 428 -63.15 -27.20 3.90
CA ASP A 428 -62.13 -27.87 3.08
C ASP A 428 -62.58 -27.98 1.62
N LYS A 429 -63.86 -28.25 1.36
CA LYS A 429 -64.43 -28.29 0.00
C LYS A 429 -64.45 -26.89 -0.64
N CYS A 430 -64.73 -25.85 0.13
CA CYS A 430 -64.64 -24.47 -0.34
C CYS A 430 -63.20 -24.12 -0.76
N LEU A 431 -62.22 -24.35 0.12
CA LEU A 431 -60.81 -24.08 -0.16
C LEU A 431 -60.28 -24.92 -1.34
N LEU A 432 -60.68 -26.20 -1.42
CA LEU A 432 -60.33 -27.07 -2.53
C LEU A 432 -60.89 -26.55 -3.86
N HIS A 433 -62.14 -26.07 -3.87
CA HIS A 433 -62.77 -25.48 -5.05
C HIS A 433 -62.02 -24.23 -5.52
N VAL A 434 -61.72 -23.30 -4.60
CA VAL A 434 -60.95 -22.08 -4.88
C VAL A 434 -59.56 -22.43 -5.43
N LYS A 435 -58.87 -23.39 -4.81
CA LYS A 435 -57.55 -23.87 -5.26
C LYS A 435 -57.62 -24.48 -6.66
N ASN A 436 -58.65 -25.27 -6.96
CA ASN A 436 -58.86 -25.84 -8.29
C ASN A 436 -59.10 -24.76 -9.34
N LEU A 437 -59.89 -23.73 -9.02
CA LEU A 437 -60.11 -22.59 -9.90
C LEU A 437 -58.83 -21.81 -10.19
N ILE A 438 -58.03 -21.53 -9.16
CA ILE A 438 -56.71 -20.87 -9.31
C ILE A 438 -55.80 -21.73 -10.20
N ASN A 439 -55.67 -23.03 -9.91
CA ASN A 439 -54.80 -23.92 -10.68
C ASN A 439 -55.24 -24.06 -12.13
N HIS A 440 -56.56 -24.09 -12.40
CA HIS A 440 -57.11 -24.28 -13.74
C HIS A 440 -57.03 -23.01 -14.60
N HIS A 441 -57.28 -21.84 -14.00
CA HIS A 441 -57.40 -20.58 -14.74
C HIS A 441 -56.16 -19.69 -14.67
N ILE A 442 -55.29 -19.85 -13.66
CA ILE A 442 -54.11 -19.00 -13.44
C ILE A 442 -52.82 -19.83 -13.57
N GLY A 443 -52.81 -21.04 -13.01
CA GLY A 443 -51.65 -21.93 -13.03
C GLY A 443 -51.12 -22.22 -11.61
N ALA A 444 -50.69 -23.45 -11.38
CA ALA A 444 -50.24 -23.91 -10.06
C ALA A 444 -48.90 -23.28 -9.64
N GLU A 445 -48.07 -22.88 -10.59
CA GLU A 445 -46.77 -22.22 -10.40
C GLU A 445 -46.88 -20.86 -9.69
N PHE A 446 -48.04 -20.21 -9.78
CA PHE A 446 -48.34 -18.92 -9.17
C PHE A 446 -48.97 -19.03 -7.78
N SER A 447 -49.30 -20.23 -7.31
CA SER A 447 -49.86 -20.47 -5.97
C SER A 447 -49.00 -19.88 -4.84
N ARG A 448 -47.68 -19.79 -5.03
CA ARG A 448 -46.75 -19.16 -4.07
C ARG A 448 -47.01 -17.66 -3.82
N PHE A 449 -47.71 -16.99 -4.74
CA PHE A 449 -48.04 -15.57 -4.66
C PHE A 449 -49.47 -15.33 -4.15
N ILE A 450 -50.25 -16.39 -3.89
CA ILE A 450 -51.66 -16.32 -3.50
C ILE A 450 -51.83 -17.06 -2.17
N GLU A 451 -52.12 -16.35 -1.09
CA GLU A 451 -52.46 -16.92 0.21
C GLU A 451 -53.98 -16.88 0.41
N THR A 452 -54.61 -18.05 0.58
CA THR A 452 -56.07 -18.17 0.81
C THR A 452 -56.34 -18.60 2.24
N THR A 453 -57.12 -17.82 2.99
CA THR A 453 -57.49 -18.11 4.37
C THR A 453 -59.00 -17.92 4.57
N LEU A 454 -59.68 -18.92 5.13
CA LEU A 454 -61.05 -18.74 5.63
C LEU A 454 -61.00 -18.14 7.04
N VAL A 455 -61.70 -17.03 7.24
CA VAL A 455 -61.80 -16.31 8.51
C VAL A 455 -63.27 -16.31 8.93
N GLU A 456 -63.54 -16.68 10.18
CA GLU A 456 -64.88 -16.67 10.76
C GLU A 456 -65.02 -15.47 11.69
N ILE A 457 -66.06 -14.68 11.48
CA ILE A 457 -66.43 -13.52 12.30
C ILE A 457 -67.94 -13.52 12.47
N GLU A 458 -68.43 -13.47 13.71
CA GLU A 458 -69.86 -13.37 14.02
C GLU A 458 -70.71 -14.45 13.30
N ASP A 459 -70.26 -15.71 13.38
CA ASP A 459 -70.89 -16.90 12.76
C ASP A 459 -71.01 -16.85 11.22
N LYS A 460 -70.27 -15.95 10.57
CA LYS A 460 -70.18 -15.86 9.10
C LYS A 460 -68.76 -16.14 8.64
N GLU A 461 -68.63 -16.88 7.55
CA GLU A 461 -67.32 -17.17 6.94
C GLU A 461 -67.00 -16.18 5.82
N ALA A 462 -65.80 -15.61 5.84
CA ALA A 462 -65.24 -14.87 4.72
C ALA A 462 -63.92 -15.51 4.25
N LEU A 463 -63.70 -15.47 2.95
CA LEU A 463 -62.48 -15.91 2.32
C LEU A 463 -61.57 -14.71 2.04
N LEU A 464 -60.42 -14.71 2.68
CA LEU A 464 -59.34 -13.75 2.49
C LEU A 464 -58.36 -14.32 1.44
N ILE A 465 -58.20 -13.63 0.31
CA ILE A 465 -57.21 -13.97 -0.73
C ILE A 465 -56.19 -12.83 -0.80
N GLU A 466 -54.97 -13.09 -0.34
CA GLU A 466 -53.87 -12.12 -0.36
C GLU A 466 -52.90 -12.44 -1.51
N CYS A 467 -52.74 -11.49 -2.41
CA CYS A 467 -51.93 -11.60 -3.61
C CYS A 467 -50.65 -10.77 -3.46
N SER A 468 -49.50 -11.39 -3.67
CA SER A 468 -48.21 -10.70 -3.81
C SER A 468 -47.93 -10.42 -5.28
N PRO A 469 -47.31 -9.28 -5.64
CA PRO A 469 -46.99 -8.99 -7.04
C PRO A 469 -46.02 -10.03 -7.60
N ALA A 470 -46.30 -10.50 -8.82
CA ALA A 470 -45.44 -11.42 -9.55
C ALA A 470 -44.46 -10.64 -10.44
N SER A 471 -43.24 -11.19 -10.60
CA SER A 471 -42.21 -10.61 -11.48
C SER A 471 -42.35 -11.04 -12.95
N THR A 472 -43.35 -11.85 -13.26
CA THR A 472 -43.62 -12.39 -14.60
C THR A 472 -45.08 -12.13 -14.96
N PRO A 473 -45.40 -11.83 -16.24
CA PRO A 473 -46.77 -11.62 -16.67
C PRO A 473 -47.63 -12.86 -16.44
N ILE A 474 -48.81 -12.68 -15.86
CA ILE A 474 -49.79 -13.73 -15.58
C ILE A 474 -51.03 -13.52 -16.42
N PHE A 475 -51.46 -14.58 -17.11
CA PHE A 475 -52.66 -14.57 -17.93
C PHE A 475 -53.77 -15.39 -17.28
N LEU A 476 -55.01 -14.95 -17.44
CA LEU A 476 -56.19 -15.71 -17.05
C LEU A 476 -56.63 -16.57 -18.25
N HIS A 477 -56.64 -17.89 -18.10
CA HIS A 477 -57.07 -18.83 -19.12
C HIS A 477 -58.58 -19.04 -19.05
N ILE A 478 -59.32 -18.78 -20.12
CA ILE A 478 -60.77 -19.02 -20.23
C ILE A 478 -61.04 -19.85 -21.49
N GLY A 479 -61.19 -21.16 -21.32
CA GLY A 479 -61.34 -22.09 -22.44
C GLY A 479 -60.05 -22.14 -23.27
N LYS A 480 -60.10 -21.67 -24.52
CA LYS A 480 -58.92 -21.57 -25.42
C LYS A 480 -58.30 -20.17 -25.47
N ASN A 481 -58.87 -19.21 -24.74
CA ASN A 481 -58.44 -17.82 -24.77
C ASN A 481 -57.61 -17.49 -23.52
N GLU A 482 -56.65 -16.58 -23.69
CA GLU A 482 -55.86 -15.99 -22.62
C GLU A 482 -56.18 -14.49 -22.51
N GLU A 483 -56.42 -14.02 -21.29
CA GLU A 483 -56.75 -12.63 -21.01
C GLU A 483 -55.77 -12.03 -20.00
N PHE A 484 -55.29 -10.82 -20.28
CA PHE A 484 -54.37 -10.11 -19.40
C PHE A 484 -55.10 -9.00 -18.66
N TYR A 485 -55.00 -9.01 -17.32
CA TYR A 485 -55.66 -8.05 -16.44
C TYR A 485 -54.64 -7.31 -15.58
N VAL A 486 -54.86 -6.01 -15.42
CA VAL A 486 -54.11 -5.14 -14.50
C VAL A 486 -55.08 -4.29 -13.67
N ARG A 487 -54.66 -3.88 -12.47
CA ARG A 487 -55.39 -2.89 -11.69
C ARG A 487 -55.25 -1.49 -12.28
N SER A 488 -56.39 -0.83 -12.48
CA SER A 488 -56.50 0.59 -12.84
C SER A 488 -57.47 1.25 -11.87
N GLY A 489 -56.93 1.91 -10.84
CA GLY A 489 -57.73 2.34 -9.69
C GLY A 489 -58.42 1.13 -9.02
N PRO A 490 -59.70 1.23 -8.60
CA PRO A 490 -60.43 0.12 -8.00
C PRO A 490 -60.92 -0.93 -9.02
N SER A 491 -60.57 -0.82 -10.30
CA SER A 491 -61.10 -1.70 -11.37
C SER A 491 -60.04 -2.64 -11.94
N SER A 492 -60.48 -3.82 -12.40
CA SER A 492 -59.64 -4.78 -13.12
C SER A 492 -59.80 -4.57 -14.64
N ALA A 493 -58.81 -3.92 -15.26
CA ALA A 493 -58.84 -3.56 -16.67
C ALA A 493 -58.24 -4.69 -17.53
N LYS A 494 -58.99 -5.16 -18.53
CA LYS A 494 -58.48 -6.08 -19.55
C LYS A 494 -57.64 -5.30 -20.56
N LEU A 495 -56.39 -5.68 -20.75
CA LEU A 495 -55.53 -5.07 -21.76
C LEU A 495 -55.67 -5.80 -23.10
N THR A 496 -55.61 -5.03 -24.19
CA THR A 496 -55.45 -5.60 -25.54
C THR A 496 -54.03 -6.13 -25.72
N PRO A 497 -53.78 -7.03 -26.69
CA PRO A 497 -52.44 -7.57 -26.93
C PRO A 497 -51.34 -6.48 -27.06
N SER A 498 -51.64 -5.37 -27.76
CA SER A 498 -50.69 -4.25 -27.90
C SER A 498 -50.46 -3.50 -26.59
N GLN A 499 -51.49 -3.35 -25.75
CA GLN A 499 -51.35 -2.76 -24.42
C GLN A 499 -50.56 -3.68 -23.47
N THR A 500 -50.78 -4.99 -23.53
CA THR A 500 -50.04 -5.98 -22.73
C THR A 500 -48.56 -5.97 -23.06
N VAL A 501 -48.19 -6.02 -24.35
CA VAL A 501 -46.78 -5.96 -24.76
C VAL A 501 -46.12 -4.70 -24.21
N ARG A 502 -46.77 -3.54 -24.38
CA ARG A 502 -46.26 -2.26 -23.86
C ARG A 502 -46.11 -2.27 -22.34
N TYR A 503 -47.12 -2.77 -21.63
CA TYR A 503 -47.11 -2.88 -20.16
C TYR A 503 -45.91 -3.72 -19.67
N VAL A 504 -45.74 -4.91 -20.23
CA VAL A 504 -44.65 -5.81 -19.85
C VAL A 504 -43.28 -5.21 -20.18
N THR A 505 -43.12 -4.54 -21.32
CA THR A 505 -41.82 -3.92 -21.68
C THR A 505 -41.45 -2.67 -20.86
N GLN A 506 -42.43 -1.96 -20.29
CA GLN A 506 -42.19 -0.71 -19.56
C GLN A 506 -42.07 -0.92 -18.04
N ASP A 507 -42.90 -1.79 -17.45
CA ASP A 507 -42.94 -2.02 -16.00
C ASP A 507 -42.17 -3.28 -15.55
N HIS A 508 -41.76 -4.15 -16.48
CA HIS A 508 -40.92 -5.32 -16.23
C HIS A 508 -39.63 -5.26 -17.05
N THR A 509 -38.82 -4.23 -16.79
CA THR A 509 -37.42 -4.23 -17.23
C THR A 509 -36.70 -5.43 -16.59
N ILE A 510 -36.58 -6.49 -17.38
CA ILE A 510 -35.61 -7.55 -17.18
C ILE A 510 -34.24 -6.87 -17.24
N ASP A 511 -33.50 -6.95 -16.16
CA ASP A 511 -32.08 -6.64 -16.10
C ASP A 511 -31.35 -7.62 -17.04
N LEU A 512 -31.13 -7.16 -18.28
CA LEU A 512 -30.27 -7.81 -19.26
C LEU A 512 -28.87 -7.18 -19.21
N SER A 513 -28.30 -7.01 -18.02
CA SER A 513 -26.86 -6.74 -17.84
C SER A 513 -26.21 -7.86 -17.03
N GLY A 514 -26.05 -9.00 -17.70
CA GLY A 514 -25.28 -10.14 -17.22
C GLY A 514 -24.56 -10.80 -18.38
N ASP A 515 -23.59 -10.08 -18.95
CA ASP A 515 -22.43 -10.60 -19.67
C ASP A 515 -21.18 -9.84 -19.21
#